data_AF-A0A931RJ36-F1
#
_entry.id   AF-A0A931RJ36-F1
#
_cell.length_a   1.000
_cell.length_b   1.000
_cell.length_c   1.000
_cell.angle_alpha   90.00
_cell.angle_beta   90.00
_cell.angle_gamma   90.00
#
_symmetry.space_group_name_H-M   'P 1'
#
loop_
_entity.id
_entity.type
_entity.pdbx_description
1 polymer ?
#
loop_
_entity_poly.entity_id
_entity_poly.type
_entity_poly.pdbx_seq_one_letter_code
_entity_poly.pdbx_strand_id
1 'polypeptide(L)' 'MDNFDLLIQFFNISFWIKILFLLFISMYVVFSLVIINQVRAMNKIIYVPTSSQLLLAASITNFILAISLFFIALVIL' A
#
# COMPACT_ATOMS: atom_id res chain seq x y z
N MET A 1 -30.15 10.13 1.26
CA MET A 1 -29.95 8.68 1.00
C MET A 1 -30.81 7.97 1.99
N ASP A 2 -31.90 7.40 1.52
CA ASP A 2 -32.76 6.62 2.38
C ASP A 2 -32.04 5.30 2.74
N ASN A 3 -32.35 4.72 3.90
CA ASN A 3 -31.74 3.44 4.34
C ASN A 3 -31.89 2.33 3.28
N PHE A 4 -32.88 2.46 2.39
CA PHE A 4 -33.12 1.57 1.27
C PHE A 4 -32.05 1.67 0.16
N ASP A 5 -31.53 2.88 -0.11
CA ASP A 5 -30.46 3.09 -1.10
C ASP A 5 -29.14 2.43 -0.65
N LEU A 6 -28.86 2.48 0.65
CA LEU A 6 -27.69 1.83 1.25
C LEU A 6 -27.77 0.31 1.13
N LEU A 7 -28.96 -0.27 1.33
CA LEU A 7 -29.19 -1.71 1.14
C LEU A 7 -28.97 -2.14 -0.32
N ILE A 8 -29.47 -1.36 -1.28
CA ILE A 8 -29.27 -1.64 -2.71
C ILE A 8 -27.78 -1.55 -3.09
N GLN A 9 -27.07 -0.54 -2.60
CA GLN A 9 -25.61 -0.43 -2.81
C GLN A 9 -24.85 -1.60 -2.16
N PHE A 10 -25.29 -2.07 -0.99
CA PHE A 10 -24.66 -3.21 -0.32
C PHE A 10 -24.79 -4.52 -1.11
N PHE A 11 -25.89 -4.73 -1.84
CA PHE A 11 -26.02 -5.88 -2.74
C PHE A 11 -25.33 -5.68 -4.10
N ASN A 12 -24.79 -4.49 -4.37
CA ASN A 12 -24.07 -4.21 -5.60
C ASN A 12 -22.65 -4.79 -5.55
N ILE A 13 -22.36 -5.77 -6.40
CA ILE A 13 -21.04 -6.40 -6.53
C ILE A 13 -19.93 -5.38 -6.80
N SER A 14 -20.22 -4.31 -7.56
CA SER A 14 -19.25 -3.24 -7.85
C SER A 14 -18.75 -2.55 -6.59
N PHE A 15 -19.61 -2.34 -5.59
CA PHE A 15 -19.24 -1.75 -4.31
C PHE A 15 -18.22 -2.60 -3.55
N TRP A 16 -18.46 -3.92 -3.47
CA TRP A 16 -17.55 -4.85 -2.82
C TRP A 16 -16.20 -4.97 -3.51
N ILE A 17 -16.17 -4.96 -4.85
CA ILE A 17 -14.92 -4.98 -5.62
C ILE A 17 -14.07 -3.76 -5.27
N LYS A 18 -14.67 -2.57 -5.16
CA LYS A 18 -13.96 -1.34 -4.77
C LYS A 18 -13.39 -1.44 -3.36
N ILE A 19 -14.16 -1.93 -2.39
CA ILE A 19 -13.70 -2.15 -1.01
C ILE A 19 -12.52 -3.11 -0.98
N LEU A 20 -12.63 -4.23 -1.68
CA LEU A 20 -11.60 -5.27 -1.70
C LEU A 20 -10.31 -4.73 -2.33
N PHE A 21 -10.41 -3.96 -3.41
CA PHE A 21 -9.26 -3.31 -4.03
C PHE A 21 -8.60 -2.27 -3.10
N LEU A 22 -9.41 -1.46 -2.41
CA LEU A 22 -8.89 -0.50 -1.43
C LEU A 22 -8.15 -1.23 -0.29
N LEU A 23 -8.71 -2.33 0.20
CA LEU A 23 -8.11 -3.17 1.23
C LEU A 23 -6.77 -3.77 0.77
N PHE A 24 -6.68 -4.26 -0.47
CA PHE A 24 -5.42 -4.75 -1.04
C PHE A 24 -4.35 -3.66 -1.09
N ILE A 25 -4.70 -2.44 -1.50
CA ILE A 25 -3.73 -1.33 -1.55
C ILE A 25 -3.32 -0.90 -0.15
N SER A 26 -4.25 -0.84 0.81
CA SER A 26 -3.91 -0.56 2.20
C SER A 26 -2.93 -1.60 2.78
N MET A 27 -3.15 -2.89 2.49
CA MET A 27 -2.21 -3.95 2.87
C MET A 27 -0.84 -3.77 2.20
N TYR A 28 -0.80 -3.35 0.93
CA TYR A 28 0.45 -3.06 0.23
C TYR A 28 1.24 -1.92 0.86
N VAL A 29 0.59 -0.86 1.32
CA VAL A 29 1.24 0.24 2.07
C VAL A 29 1.87 -0.30 3.35
N VAL A 30 1.15 -1.10 4.14
CA VAL A 30 1.69 -1.72 5.36
C VAL A 30 2.87 -2.65 5.03
N PHE A 31 2.76 -3.45 3.98
CA PHE A 31 3.83 -4.32 3.51
C PHE A 31 5.10 -3.52 3.14
N SER A 32 4.95 -2.37 2.49
CA SER A 32 6.09 -1.52 2.12
C SER A 32 6.86 -0.97 3.34
N LEU A 33 6.18 -0.72 4.48
CA LEU A 33 6.84 -0.38 5.75
C LEU A 33 7.66 -1.54 6.30
N VAL A 34 7.13 -2.77 6.21
CA VAL A 34 7.85 -3.99 6.63
C VAL A 34 9.13 -4.16 5.80
N ILE A 35 9.06 -3.95 4.48
CA ILE A 35 10.23 -4.01 3.60
C ILE A 35 11.29 -2.99 4.01
N ILE A 36 10.93 -1.73 4.28
CA ILE A 36 11.91 -0.72 4.75
C ILE A 36 12.60 -1.21 6.03
N ASN A 37 11.85 -1.73 6.99
CA ASN A 37 12.42 -2.21 8.25
C ASN A 37 13.35 -3.41 8.03
N GLN A 38 13.00 -4.33 7.14
CA GLN A 38 13.86 -5.45 6.79
C GLN A 38 15.14 -5.00 6.07
N VAL A 39 15.05 -4.04 5.14
CA VAL A 39 16.22 -3.47 4.47
C VAL A 39 17.15 -2.78 5.47
N ARG A 40 16.61 -2.03 6.44
CA ARG A 40 17.40 -1.41 7.51
C ARG A 40 18.07 -2.45 8.41
N ALA A 41 17.34 -3.50 8.79
CA ALA A 41 17.90 -4.59 9.59
C ALA A 41 19.01 -5.34 8.85
N MET A 42 18.80 -5.64 7.56
CA MET A 42 19.78 -6.33 6.73
C MET A 42 21.05 -5.49 6.54
N ASN A 43 20.91 -4.20 6.22
CA ASN A 43 22.03 -3.27 6.07
C ASN A 43 22.86 -3.10 7.36
N LYS A 44 22.25 -3.33 8.52
CA LYS A 44 22.96 -3.32 9.82
C LYS A 44 23.80 -4.59 10.03
N ILE A 45 23.36 -5.73 9.49
CA ILE A 45 24.05 -7.03 9.65
C ILE A 45 25.15 -7.19 8.60
N ILE A 46 24.84 -6.89 7.33
CA ILE A 46 25.77 -7.04 6.19
C ILE A 46 25.88 -5.67 5.51
N TYR A 47 26.87 -4.89 5.93
CA TYR A 47 27.10 -3.57 5.35
C TYR A 47 28.00 -3.66 4.13
N VAL A 48 27.41 -3.43 2.95
CA VAL A 48 28.15 -3.22 1.70
C VAL A 48 27.79 -1.82 1.21
N PRO A 49 28.72 -0.85 1.21
CA PRO A 49 28.40 0.57 1.18
C PRO A 49 27.52 0.99 -0.01
N THR A 50 27.84 0.54 -1.22
CA THR A 50 27.07 0.86 -2.44
C THR A 50 25.73 0.13 -2.47
N SER A 51 25.71 -1.18 -2.21
CA SER A 51 24.48 -1.98 -2.25
C SER A 51 23.49 -1.58 -1.17
N SER A 52 23.96 -1.31 0.05
CA SER A 52 23.11 -0.90 1.18
C SER A 52 22.42 0.44 0.93
N GLN A 53 23.12 1.40 0.35
CA GLN A 53 22.55 2.71 0.00
C GLN A 53 21.48 2.57 -1.10
N LEU A 54 21.78 1.81 -2.16
CA LEU A 54 20.83 1.58 -3.26
C LEU A 54 19.57 0.83 -2.79
N LEU A 55 19.73 -0.21 -1.97
CA LEU A 55 18.58 -0.97 -1.44
C LEU A 55 17.69 -0.09 -0.55
N LEU A 56 18.32 0.75 0.28
CA LEU A 56 17.58 1.66 1.15
C LEU A 56 16.83 2.70 0.32
N ALA A 57 17.48 3.31 -0.67
CA ALA A 57 16.85 4.24 -1.60
C ALA A 57 15.67 3.58 -2.34
N ALA A 58 15.86 2.39 -2.90
CA ALA A 58 14.79 1.63 -3.58
C ALA A 58 13.61 1.34 -2.65
N SER A 59 13.87 0.96 -1.39
CA SER A 59 12.81 0.69 -0.41
C SER A 59 12.00 1.94 -0.04
N ILE A 60 12.66 3.10 0.05
CA ILE A 60 12.01 4.39 0.30
C ILE A 60 11.17 4.80 -0.91
N THR A 61 11.72 4.68 -2.13
CA THR A 61 10.97 4.95 -3.36
C THR A 61 9.73 4.06 -3.45
N ASN A 62 9.86 2.76 -3.12
CA ASN A 62 8.73 1.84 -3.12
C ASN A 62 7.62 2.26 -2.13
N PHE A 63 8.00 2.73 -0.94
CA PHE A 63 7.05 3.24 0.03
C PHE A 63 6.33 4.52 -0.44
N ILE A 64 7.07 5.46 -1.03
CA ILE A 64 6.48 6.67 -1.62
C ILE A 64 5.47 6.28 -2.71
N LEU A 65 5.85 5.37 -3.62
CA LEU A 65 4.97 4.88 -4.68
C LEU A 65 3.73 4.16 -4.13
N ALA A 66 3.87 3.35 -3.07
CA ALA A 66 2.76 2.68 -2.42
C ALA A 66 1.74 3.68 -1.85
N ILE A 67 2.23 4.73 -1.17
CA ILE A 67 1.39 5.81 -0.66
C ILE A 67 0.72 6.58 -1.79
N SER A 68 1.46 6.93 -2.85
CA SER A 68 0.90 7.61 -4.01
C SER A 68 -0.22 6.80 -4.67
N LEU A 69 -0.01 5.49 -4.82
CA LEU A 69 -1.03 4.57 -5.36
C LEU A 69 -2.28 4.53 -4.47
N PHE A 70 -2.11 4.53 -3.15
CA PHE A 70 -3.23 4.58 -2.20
C PHE A 70 -4.05 5.86 -2.33
N PHE A 71 -3.41 7.03 -2.42
CA PHE A 71 -4.13 8.28 -2.64
C PHE A 71 -4.84 8.33 -3.98
N ILE A 72 -4.22 7.84 -5.06
CA ILE A 72 -4.87 7.74 -6.37
C ILE A 72 -6.09 6.83 -6.29
N ALA A 73 -5.97 5.67 -5.64
CA ALA A 73 -7.08 4.73 -5.46
C ALA A 73 -8.24 5.35 -4.67
N LEU A 74 -7.96 6.11 -3.61
CA LEU A 74 -8.98 6.83 -2.85
C LEU A 74 -9.75 7.88 -3.67
N VAL A 75 -9.11 8.48 -4.67
CA VAL A 75 -9.75 9.49 -5.54
C VAL A 75 -10.59 8.82 -6.63
N ILE A 76 -10.15 7.67 -7.14
CA ILE A 76 -10.80 6.98 -8.27
C ILE A 76 -11.98 6.10 -7.82
N LEU A 77 -11.88 5.44 -6.67
CA LEU A 77 -12.86 4.45 -6.19
C LEU A 77 -14.04 5.10 -5.48
#